data_AF-A0A7M3XT80-F1
#
_entry.id   AF-A0A7M3XT80-F1
#
_cell.length_a   1.000
_cell.length_b   1.000
_cell.length_c   1.000
_cell.angle_alpha   90.00
_cell.angle_beta   90.00
_cell.angle_gamma   90.00
#
_symmetry.space_group_name_H-M   'P 1'
#
loop_
_entity.id
_entity.type
_entity.pdbx_description
1 polymer ?
#
loop_
_entity_poly.entity_id
_entity_poly.type
_entity_poly.pdbx_seq_one_letter_code
_entity_poly.pdbx_strand_id
1 'polypeptide(L)'
;WEIEPFLPDGLIFGNGTITGTPTVNASLASYTIWANNSGGSDSIIISIKILEPVANISYRQTDFTVVNGQGSLYISPDILGGNPETWEFEPELPSGVTFSNGLISGVPTENLTTTTYTVWANNSGGASFATINLTINQPFFVVRYPTTILVLNVSEDMPVTAPLYYFDEDDKPVWKIEPTLPDGLIFDNGTIFGIPTTPQPLTIYNITVRGELVPFTLSVMIEILAVEDEMVIEDQRNASQVNAPPPETVFPDPEEQNIAYWLCPLLLIILLWLTAMIYNVKNRNEDVELETEPEVEAKEE
;
A
#
# COMPACT_ATOMS: atom_id res chain seq x y z
N TRP A 1 -35.28 -60.46 -26.12
CA TRP A 1 -35.36 -59.03 -25.78
C TRP A 1 -34.58 -58.28 -26.81
N GLU A 2 -35.23 -57.38 -27.53
CA GLU A 2 -34.63 -56.57 -28.60
C GLU A 2 -35.12 -55.13 -28.47
N ILE A 3 -34.35 -54.16 -28.97
CA ILE A 3 -34.70 -52.74 -29.00
C ILE A 3 -34.33 -52.13 -30.37
N GLU A 4 -35.19 -51.30 -30.94
CA GLU A 4 -34.93 -50.56 -32.19
C GLU A 4 -35.54 -49.15 -32.12
N PRO A 5 -34.83 -48.10 -32.60
CA PRO A 5 -33.47 -48.12 -33.19
C PRO A 5 -32.38 -48.37 -32.14
N PHE A 6 -31.11 -48.41 -32.57
CA PHE A 6 -29.97 -48.50 -31.65
C PHE A 6 -30.00 -47.33 -30.65
N LEU A 7 -29.71 -47.64 -29.39
CA LEU A 7 -29.63 -46.63 -28.33
C LEU A 7 -28.47 -45.65 -28.59
N PRO A 8 -28.57 -44.39 -28.13
CA PRO A 8 -27.47 -43.43 -28.16
C PRO A 8 -26.21 -43.97 -27.46
N ASP A 9 -25.05 -43.52 -27.92
CA ASP A 9 -23.75 -43.93 -27.38
C ASP A 9 -23.69 -43.78 -25.86
N GLY A 10 -23.19 -44.82 -25.19
CA GLY A 10 -23.09 -44.89 -23.73
C GLY A 10 -24.31 -45.52 -23.03
N LEU A 11 -25.44 -45.70 -23.72
CA LEU A 11 -26.57 -46.51 -23.25
C LEU A 11 -26.51 -47.94 -23.79
N ILE A 12 -26.82 -48.91 -22.93
CA ILE A 12 -26.75 -50.34 -23.23
C ILE A 12 -28.08 -50.98 -22.84
N PHE A 13 -28.66 -51.75 -23.77
CA PHE A 13 -29.83 -52.57 -23.52
C PHE A 13 -29.43 -54.03 -23.26
N GLY A 14 -29.88 -54.59 -22.14
CA GLY A 14 -29.63 -55.98 -21.77
C GLY A 14 -30.79 -56.55 -20.98
N ASN A 15 -31.34 -57.68 -21.45
CA ASN A 15 -32.40 -58.45 -20.78
C ASN A 15 -33.59 -57.59 -20.27
N GLY A 16 -34.07 -56.67 -21.11
CA GLY A 16 -35.19 -55.78 -20.77
C GLY A 16 -34.82 -54.56 -19.92
N THR A 17 -33.54 -54.36 -19.62
CA THR A 17 -33.04 -53.21 -18.83
C THR A 17 -32.18 -52.30 -19.69
N ILE A 18 -32.37 -50.98 -19.60
CA ILE A 18 -31.47 -49.97 -20.19
C ILE A 18 -30.55 -49.46 -19.07
N THR A 19 -29.24 -49.50 -19.30
CA THR A 19 -28.20 -49.06 -18.35
C THR A 19 -27.15 -48.22 -19.05
N GLY A 20 -26.24 -47.61 -18.30
CA GLY A 20 -25.13 -46.82 -18.85
C GLY A 20 -25.29 -45.31 -18.67
N THR A 21 -24.31 -44.56 -19.17
CA THR A 21 -24.28 -43.10 -19.12
C THR A 21 -24.10 -42.59 -20.54
N PRO A 22 -25.06 -41.84 -21.07
CA PRO A 22 -24.96 -41.38 -22.45
C PRO A 22 -23.84 -40.37 -22.62
N THR A 23 -23.14 -40.45 -23.75
CA THR A 23 -21.97 -39.61 -24.05
C THR A 23 -22.24 -38.53 -25.11
N VAL A 24 -23.40 -38.59 -25.77
CA VAL A 24 -23.80 -37.66 -26.83
C VAL A 24 -25.24 -37.19 -26.57
N ASN A 25 -25.50 -35.92 -26.85
CA ASN A 25 -26.86 -35.39 -26.81
C ASN A 25 -27.74 -36.05 -27.90
N ALA A 26 -29.04 -36.16 -27.64
CA ALA A 26 -29.96 -36.80 -28.57
C ALA A 26 -31.32 -36.12 -28.53
N SER A 27 -31.89 -35.88 -29.70
CA SER A 27 -33.27 -35.42 -29.84
C SER A 27 -34.24 -36.48 -29.32
N LEU A 28 -35.46 -36.05 -28.98
CA LEU A 28 -36.49 -36.97 -28.51
C LEU A 28 -36.83 -37.98 -29.62
N ALA A 29 -36.51 -39.24 -29.40
CA ALA A 29 -36.77 -40.34 -30.32
C ALA A 29 -37.53 -41.47 -29.63
N SER A 30 -38.33 -42.21 -30.40
CA SER A 30 -39.08 -43.36 -29.91
C SER A 30 -38.35 -44.66 -30.21
N TYR A 31 -38.31 -45.55 -29.22
CA TYR A 31 -37.66 -46.85 -29.25
C TYR A 31 -38.69 -47.93 -28.93
N THR A 32 -38.77 -48.95 -29.78
CA THR A 32 -39.62 -50.10 -29.55
C THR A 32 -38.81 -51.20 -28.90
N ILE A 33 -39.30 -51.75 -27.80
CA ILE A 33 -38.69 -52.88 -27.09
C ILE A 33 -39.58 -54.09 -27.27
N TRP A 34 -39.00 -55.21 -27.70
CA TRP A 34 -39.69 -56.48 -27.87
C TRP A 34 -39.32 -57.51 -26.81
N ALA A 35 -40.33 -58.17 -26.28
CA ALA A 35 -40.22 -59.36 -25.45
C ALA A 35 -40.61 -60.60 -26.28
N ASN A 36 -39.62 -61.37 -26.71
CA ASN A 36 -39.80 -62.56 -27.54
C ASN A 36 -39.63 -63.84 -26.71
N ASN A 37 -40.61 -64.75 -26.76
CA ASN A 37 -40.51 -66.10 -26.21
C ASN A 37 -41.12 -67.14 -27.17
N SER A 38 -41.08 -68.44 -26.80
CA SER A 38 -41.59 -69.52 -27.66
C SER A 38 -43.12 -69.50 -27.87
N GLY A 39 -43.86 -68.73 -27.06
CA GLY A 39 -45.31 -68.60 -27.12
C GLY A 39 -45.80 -67.34 -27.84
N GLY A 40 -44.92 -66.39 -28.15
CA GLY A 40 -45.28 -65.15 -28.84
C GLY A 40 -44.29 -64.00 -28.63
N SER A 41 -44.66 -62.83 -29.15
CA SER A 41 -43.96 -61.55 -28.99
C SER A 41 -44.93 -60.51 -28.47
N ASP A 42 -44.45 -59.63 -27.59
CA ASP A 42 -45.13 -58.39 -27.20
C ASP A 42 -44.14 -57.22 -27.27
N SER A 43 -44.65 -55.99 -27.37
CA SER A 43 -43.80 -54.80 -27.53
C SER A 43 -44.32 -53.57 -26.82
N ILE A 44 -43.39 -52.73 -26.37
CA ILE A 44 -43.68 -51.41 -25.80
C ILE A 44 -42.84 -50.34 -26.49
N ILE A 45 -43.41 -49.15 -26.66
CA ILE A 45 -42.71 -47.98 -27.17
C ILE A 45 -42.37 -47.06 -26.00
N ILE A 46 -41.10 -46.67 -25.90
CA ILE A 46 -40.61 -45.65 -24.98
C ILE A 46 -40.01 -44.50 -25.78
N SER A 47 -39.97 -43.30 -25.19
CA SER A 47 -39.30 -42.16 -25.82
C SER A 47 -38.13 -41.69 -24.95
N ILE A 48 -36.97 -41.50 -25.56
CA ILE A 48 -35.73 -41.09 -24.88
C ILE A 48 -35.26 -39.78 -25.50
N LYS A 49 -34.91 -38.81 -24.65
CA LYS A 49 -34.21 -37.56 -25.01
C LYS A 49 -32.98 -37.44 -24.11
N ILE A 50 -31.84 -37.06 -24.68
CA ILE A 50 -30.61 -36.88 -23.92
C ILE A 50 -30.24 -35.41 -23.96
N LEU A 51 -30.23 -34.80 -22.77
CA LEU A 51 -29.93 -33.38 -22.59
C LEU A 51 -28.44 -33.19 -22.33
N GLU A 52 -27.90 -32.09 -22.83
CA GLU A 52 -26.58 -31.64 -22.44
C GLU A 52 -26.64 -31.03 -21.01
N PRO A 53 -25.70 -31.34 -20.11
CA PRO A 53 -25.61 -30.66 -18.82
C PRO A 53 -25.27 -29.17 -19.00
N VAL A 54 -25.74 -28.32 -18.08
CA VAL A 54 -25.41 -26.88 -18.06
C VAL A 54 -23.90 -26.69 -17.95
N ALA A 55 -23.34 -25.73 -18.70
CA ALA A 55 -21.94 -25.31 -18.65
C ALA A 55 -21.58 -24.61 -17.32
N ASN A 56 -21.59 -25.35 -16.21
CA ASN A 56 -21.36 -24.82 -14.87
C ASN A 56 -19.88 -24.57 -14.59
N ILE A 57 -19.51 -23.34 -14.20
CA ILE A 57 -18.12 -22.94 -13.93
C ILE A 57 -17.94 -22.34 -12.54
N SER A 58 -16.72 -22.39 -12.02
CA SER A 58 -16.33 -21.67 -10.80
C SER A 58 -14.84 -21.30 -10.81
N TYR A 59 -14.45 -20.22 -10.13
CA TYR A 59 -13.04 -19.91 -9.89
C TYR A 59 -12.67 -20.22 -8.44
N ARG A 60 -11.54 -20.91 -8.22
CA ARG A 60 -11.07 -21.28 -6.87
C ARG A 60 -10.69 -20.08 -6.02
N GLN A 61 -10.08 -19.10 -6.67
CA GLN A 61 -9.73 -17.81 -6.09
C GLN A 61 -10.46 -16.74 -6.89
N THR A 62 -11.11 -15.83 -6.17
CA THR A 62 -11.91 -14.76 -6.76
C THR A 62 -11.23 -13.41 -6.66
N ASP A 63 -10.34 -13.19 -5.69
CA ASP A 63 -9.71 -11.90 -5.46
C ASP A 63 -8.23 -11.93 -5.82
N PHE A 64 -7.83 -11.04 -6.72
CA PHE A 64 -6.47 -10.93 -7.23
C PHE A 64 -5.94 -9.51 -7.03
N THR A 65 -4.71 -9.42 -6.55
CA THR A 65 -3.98 -8.16 -6.45
C THR A 65 -2.58 -8.37 -7.00
N VAL A 66 -2.25 -7.63 -8.05
CA VAL A 66 -0.95 -7.67 -8.72
C VAL A 66 -0.38 -6.28 -8.87
N VAL A 67 0.91 -6.20 -9.19
CA VAL A 67 1.60 -4.95 -9.46
C VAL A 67 1.76 -4.80 -10.97
N ASN A 68 1.42 -3.62 -11.50
CA ASN A 68 1.56 -3.25 -12.91
C ASN A 68 3.00 -3.54 -13.40
N GLY A 69 3.13 -4.19 -14.55
CA GLY A 69 4.41 -4.53 -15.19
C GLY A 69 5.16 -5.72 -14.59
N GLN A 70 4.77 -6.19 -13.40
CA GLN A 70 5.52 -7.20 -12.65
C GLN A 70 4.72 -8.48 -12.41
N GLY A 71 3.44 -8.36 -12.06
CA GLY A 71 2.62 -9.48 -11.64
C GLY A 71 1.99 -10.22 -12.81
N SER A 72 2.33 -11.50 -12.99
CA SER A 72 1.67 -12.36 -13.98
C SER A 72 0.36 -12.91 -13.45
N LEU A 73 -0.69 -12.87 -14.28
CA LEU A 73 -1.99 -13.49 -14.04
C LEU A 73 -2.07 -14.84 -14.77
N TYR A 74 -2.69 -15.81 -14.11
CA TYR A 74 -3.08 -17.09 -14.70
C TYR A 74 -4.30 -17.63 -13.94
N ILE A 75 -5.49 -17.23 -14.37
CA ILE A 75 -6.77 -17.47 -13.68
C ILE A 75 -7.61 -18.40 -14.55
N SER A 76 -7.66 -19.68 -14.19
CA SER A 76 -8.45 -20.70 -14.89
C SER A 76 -9.71 -21.06 -14.12
N PRO A 77 -10.85 -21.29 -14.79
CA PRO A 77 -12.04 -21.80 -14.16
C PRO A 77 -11.95 -23.31 -13.96
N ASP A 78 -12.66 -23.82 -12.96
CA ASP A 78 -13.05 -25.21 -12.83
C ASP A 78 -14.38 -25.42 -13.55
N ILE A 79 -14.45 -26.43 -14.42
CA ILE A 79 -15.68 -26.83 -15.12
C ILE A 79 -16.35 -27.94 -14.30
N LEU A 80 -17.51 -27.64 -13.73
CA LEU A 80 -18.26 -28.51 -12.82
C LEU A 80 -19.47 -29.19 -13.48
N GLY A 81 -19.76 -28.86 -14.74
CA GLY A 81 -20.91 -29.36 -15.49
C GLY A 81 -20.55 -29.79 -16.92
N GLY A 82 -21.40 -29.40 -17.88
CA GLY A 82 -21.12 -29.59 -19.30
C GLY A 82 -19.93 -28.75 -19.77
N ASN A 83 -19.36 -29.13 -20.91
CA ASN A 83 -18.27 -28.37 -21.50
C ASN A 83 -18.81 -27.07 -22.12
N PRO A 84 -18.28 -25.89 -21.78
CA PRO A 84 -18.67 -24.64 -22.40
C PRO A 84 -18.32 -24.61 -23.90
N GLU A 85 -19.27 -24.16 -24.73
CA GLU A 85 -19.08 -23.95 -26.17
C GLU A 85 -18.71 -22.50 -26.48
N THR A 86 -19.33 -21.55 -25.77
CA THR A 86 -19.05 -20.12 -25.91
C THR A 86 -18.74 -19.48 -24.56
N TRP A 87 -17.92 -18.44 -24.60
CA TRP A 87 -17.47 -17.69 -23.44
C TRP A 87 -17.67 -16.20 -23.67
N GLU A 88 -18.09 -15.50 -22.64
CA GLU A 88 -18.21 -14.04 -22.62
C GLU A 88 -17.62 -13.51 -21.32
N PHE A 89 -17.16 -12.26 -21.31
CA PHE A 89 -16.64 -11.61 -20.11
C PHE A 89 -16.90 -10.10 -20.15
N GLU A 90 -17.06 -9.48 -18.98
CA GLU A 90 -17.26 -8.05 -18.81
C GLU A 90 -16.74 -7.59 -17.43
N PRO A 91 -16.12 -6.41 -17.28
CA PRO A 91 -15.80 -5.40 -18.32
C PRO A 91 -14.58 -5.76 -19.17
N GLU A 92 -14.12 -4.82 -20.00
CA GLU A 92 -12.89 -4.95 -20.80
C GLU A 92 -11.66 -5.14 -19.89
N LEU A 93 -10.76 -6.04 -20.31
CA LEU A 93 -9.54 -6.33 -19.57
C LEU A 93 -8.52 -5.19 -19.75
N PRO A 94 -7.68 -4.90 -18.74
CA PRO A 94 -6.63 -3.91 -18.86
C PRO A 94 -5.57 -4.36 -19.88
N SER A 95 -4.84 -3.41 -20.46
CA SER A 95 -3.75 -3.68 -21.39
C SER A 95 -2.76 -4.71 -20.84
N GLY A 96 -2.31 -5.63 -21.69
CA GLY A 96 -1.38 -6.70 -21.33
C GLY A 96 -2.03 -7.95 -20.72
N VAL A 97 -3.34 -7.93 -20.44
CA VAL A 97 -4.12 -9.09 -19.99
C VAL A 97 -5.03 -9.58 -21.12
N THR A 98 -5.17 -10.90 -21.26
CA THR A 98 -5.94 -11.56 -22.32
C THR A 98 -6.92 -12.56 -21.75
N PHE A 99 -8.03 -12.77 -22.47
CA PHE A 99 -9.04 -13.77 -22.18
C PHE A 99 -9.07 -14.84 -23.27
N SER A 100 -9.05 -16.12 -22.89
CA SER A 100 -9.23 -17.23 -23.82
C SER A 100 -9.95 -18.38 -23.15
N ASN A 101 -11.18 -18.67 -23.57
CA ASN A 101 -11.97 -19.80 -23.08
C ASN A 101 -12.05 -19.90 -21.55
N GLY A 102 -12.31 -18.77 -20.87
CA GLY A 102 -12.36 -18.69 -19.41
C GLY A 102 -11.01 -18.44 -18.74
N LEU A 103 -9.88 -18.69 -19.43
CA LEU A 103 -8.56 -18.37 -18.89
C LEU A 103 -8.27 -16.88 -19.04
N ILE A 104 -8.01 -16.21 -17.92
CA ILE A 104 -7.49 -14.83 -17.88
C ILE A 104 -6.00 -14.90 -17.59
N SER A 105 -5.17 -14.39 -18.50
CA SER A 105 -3.70 -14.48 -18.37
C SER A 105 -2.96 -13.30 -18.99
N GLY A 106 -1.75 -13.04 -18.51
CA GLY A 106 -0.88 -11.97 -19.01
C GLY A 106 -0.25 -11.14 -17.90
N VAL A 107 0.42 -10.06 -18.27
CA VAL A 107 1.03 -9.09 -17.35
C VAL A 107 0.37 -7.74 -17.61
N PRO A 108 -0.40 -7.18 -16.66
CA PRO A 108 -1.07 -5.90 -16.87
C PRO A 108 -0.06 -4.77 -16.98
N THR A 109 -0.31 -3.82 -17.89
CA THR A 109 0.55 -2.65 -18.13
C THR A 109 -0.09 -1.34 -17.67
N GLU A 110 -1.25 -1.41 -17.02
CA GLU A 110 -2.02 -0.25 -16.56
C GLU A 110 -2.51 -0.46 -15.13
N ASN A 111 -2.70 0.65 -14.40
CA ASN A 111 -3.22 0.61 -13.04
C ASN A 111 -4.74 0.39 -13.06
N LEU A 112 -5.25 -0.37 -12.11
CA LEU A 112 -6.67 -0.69 -12.02
C LEU A 112 -7.11 -0.72 -10.56
N THR A 113 -8.06 0.13 -10.21
CA THR A 113 -8.77 0.00 -8.93
C THR A 113 -9.58 -1.30 -8.92
N THR A 114 -9.85 -1.86 -7.74
CA THR A 114 -10.62 -3.11 -7.60
C THR A 114 -11.84 -3.13 -8.51
N THR A 115 -11.79 -3.97 -9.55
CA THR A 115 -12.82 -4.10 -10.58
C THR A 115 -13.31 -5.54 -10.61
N THR A 116 -14.64 -5.70 -10.57
CA THR A 116 -15.28 -7.02 -10.65
C THR A 116 -15.51 -7.38 -12.12
N TYR A 117 -14.96 -8.51 -12.54
CA TYR A 117 -15.22 -9.13 -13.83
C TYR A 117 -16.20 -10.28 -13.67
N THR A 118 -17.19 -10.35 -14.55
CA THR A 118 -18.09 -11.49 -14.69
C THR A 118 -17.71 -12.27 -15.93
N VAL A 119 -17.57 -13.58 -15.79
CA VAL A 119 -17.27 -14.51 -16.88
C VAL A 119 -18.47 -15.43 -17.04
N TRP A 120 -18.99 -15.53 -18.27
CA TRP A 120 -20.08 -16.42 -18.63
C TRP A 120 -19.56 -17.59 -19.47
N ALA A 121 -20.15 -18.76 -19.22
CA ALA A 121 -19.94 -19.97 -19.98
C ALA A 121 -21.29 -20.51 -20.44
N ASN A 122 -21.41 -20.86 -21.73
CA ASN A 122 -22.67 -21.29 -22.32
C ASN A 122 -22.48 -22.52 -23.22
N ASN A 123 -23.47 -23.41 -23.22
CA ASN A 123 -23.63 -24.53 -24.15
C ASN A 123 -25.12 -24.79 -24.41
N SER A 124 -25.46 -25.80 -25.22
CA SER A 124 -26.87 -26.11 -25.53
C SER A 124 -27.68 -26.57 -24.31
N GLY A 125 -27.00 -26.98 -23.23
CA GLY A 125 -27.58 -27.34 -21.94
C GLY A 125 -27.97 -26.14 -21.06
N GLY A 126 -27.30 -25.00 -21.23
CA GLY A 126 -27.58 -23.75 -20.54
C GLY A 126 -26.32 -22.94 -20.21
N ALA A 127 -26.53 -21.76 -19.62
CA ALA A 127 -25.45 -20.85 -19.24
C ALA A 127 -25.22 -20.82 -17.73
N SER A 128 -23.98 -20.54 -17.34
CA SER A 128 -23.62 -20.16 -15.96
C SER A 128 -22.64 -18.99 -15.98
N PHE A 129 -22.38 -18.40 -14.81
CA PHE A 129 -21.42 -17.32 -14.66
C PHE A 129 -20.66 -17.43 -13.35
N ALA A 130 -19.47 -16.84 -13.32
CA ALA A 130 -18.65 -16.66 -12.13
C ALA A 130 -17.99 -15.29 -12.15
N THR A 131 -17.65 -14.76 -10.98
CA THR A 131 -17.07 -13.43 -10.84
C THR A 131 -15.68 -13.49 -10.23
N ILE A 132 -14.80 -12.59 -10.67
CA ILE A 132 -13.49 -12.34 -10.08
C ILE A 132 -13.32 -10.84 -9.81
N ASN A 133 -12.55 -10.47 -8.80
CA ASN A 133 -12.13 -9.12 -8.52
C ASN A 133 -10.64 -8.99 -8.83
N LEU A 134 -10.28 -7.97 -9.60
CA LEU A 134 -8.89 -7.68 -9.95
C LEU A 134 -8.52 -6.26 -9.51
N THR A 135 -7.41 -6.17 -8.80
CA THR A 135 -6.74 -4.92 -8.43
C THR A 135 -5.33 -4.92 -9.00
N ILE A 136 -4.96 -3.85 -9.70
CA ILE A 136 -3.61 -3.66 -10.23
C ILE A 136 -3.03 -2.40 -9.61
N ASN A 137 -2.10 -2.60 -8.69
CA ASN A 137 -1.42 -1.53 -7.99
C ASN A 137 -0.28 -0.98 -8.84
N GLN A 138 -0.01 0.32 -8.67
CA GLN A 138 1.22 0.92 -9.20
C GLN A 138 2.43 0.30 -8.48
N PRO A 139 3.55 0.05 -9.19
CA PRO A 139 4.80 -0.29 -8.54
C PRO A 139 5.21 0.83 -7.57
N PHE A 140 5.64 0.46 -6.37
CA PHE A 140 6.22 1.40 -5.41
C PHE A 140 7.73 1.26 -5.44
N PHE A 141 8.42 2.37 -5.60
CA PHE A 141 9.88 2.43 -5.47
C PHE A 141 10.22 3.05 -4.12
N VAL A 142 11.23 2.51 -3.45
CA VAL A 142 11.78 3.10 -2.23
C VAL A 142 13.12 3.67 -2.59
N VAL A 143 13.31 4.96 -2.35
CA VAL A 143 14.61 5.60 -2.41
C VAL A 143 14.84 6.34 -1.11
N ARG A 144 15.99 6.12 -0.48
CA ARG A 144 16.40 6.86 0.73
C ARG A 144 17.90 7.02 0.79
N TYR A 145 18.36 8.11 1.38
CA TYR A 145 19.74 8.20 1.85
C TYR A 145 19.84 7.67 3.28
N PRO A 146 20.90 6.95 3.63
CA PRO A 146 21.15 6.54 5.02
C PRO A 146 21.36 7.75 5.94
N THR A 147 21.87 8.85 5.39
CA THR A 147 22.13 10.10 6.10
C THR A 147 21.62 11.27 5.25
N THR A 148 20.76 12.10 5.83
CA THR A 148 20.14 13.25 5.15
C THR A 148 20.67 14.59 5.65
N ILE A 149 21.50 14.61 6.69
CA ILE A 149 22.19 15.80 7.20
C ILE A 149 23.68 15.47 7.26
N LEU A 150 24.48 16.16 6.47
CA LEU A 150 25.91 15.99 6.38
C LEU A 150 26.58 17.24 6.96
N VAL A 151 27.35 17.05 8.03
CA VAL A 151 28.22 18.09 8.60
C VAL A 151 29.65 17.70 8.25
N LEU A 152 30.30 18.50 7.40
CA LEU A 152 31.61 18.23 6.84
C LEU A 152 32.61 19.31 7.28
N ASN A 153 33.91 19.01 7.24
CA ASN A 153 34.97 20.00 7.42
C ASN A 153 35.62 20.32 6.07
N VAL A 154 36.02 21.58 5.88
CA VAL A 154 36.81 21.97 4.70
C VAL A 154 38.11 21.16 4.62
N SER A 155 38.46 20.70 3.42
CA SER A 155 39.67 19.91 3.10
C SER A 155 39.72 18.51 3.73
N GLU A 156 38.62 18.02 4.29
CA GLU A 156 38.49 16.65 4.78
C GLU A 156 37.64 15.80 3.82
N ASP A 157 38.06 14.57 3.54
CA ASP A 157 37.31 13.68 2.65
C ASP A 157 36.02 13.19 3.32
N MET A 158 34.88 13.33 2.64
CA MET A 158 33.60 12.90 3.19
C MET A 158 33.38 11.40 3.03
N PRO A 159 32.67 10.74 3.95
CA PRO A 159 32.17 9.38 3.71
C PRO A 159 31.26 9.35 2.48
N VAL A 160 31.52 8.41 1.57
CA VAL A 160 30.70 8.20 0.36
C VAL A 160 29.25 7.96 0.77
N THR A 161 28.37 8.83 0.29
CA THR A 161 26.95 8.80 0.63
C THR A 161 26.17 8.34 -0.58
N ALA A 162 25.84 7.04 -0.61
CA ALA A 162 25.05 6.42 -1.67
C ALA A 162 23.58 6.24 -1.23
N PRO A 163 22.61 6.41 -2.14
CA PRO A 163 21.21 6.12 -1.86
C PRO A 163 20.98 4.61 -1.82
N LEU A 164 20.13 4.16 -0.91
CA LEU A 164 19.51 2.84 -1.04
C LEU A 164 18.26 3.00 -1.89
N TYR A 165 18.21 2.29 -3.01
CA TYR A 165 17.07 2.27 -3.91
C TYR A 165 16.71 0.85 -4.34
N TYR A 166 15.44 0.66 -4.67
CA TYR A 166 14.93 -0.54 -5.34
C TYR A 166 14.16 -0.07 -6.57
N PHE A 167 14.70 -0.37 -7.76
CA PHE A 167 14.04 -0.25 -9.06
C PHE A 167 13.97 -1.65 -9.67
N ASP A 168 13.07 -1.85 -10.63
CA ASP A 168 12.99 -3.12 -11.34
C ASP A 168 14.25 -3.37 -12.18
N GLU A 169 14.57 -4.64 -12.42
CA GLU A 169 15.86 -5.06 -13.00
C GLU A 169 16.16 -4.46 -14.39
N ASP A 170 15.12 -4.06 -15.12
CA ASP A 170 15.25 -3.46 -16.46
C ASP A 170 15.33 -1.92 -16.45
N ASP A 171 15.09 -1.28 -15.30
CA ASP A 171 15.02 0.17 -15.18
C ASP A 171 16.33 0.79 -14.65
N LYS A 172 16.89 1.72 -15.43
CA LYS A 172 18.04 2.53 -15.02
C LYS A 172 17.58 3.91 -14.56
N PRO A 173 17.59 4.20 -13.25
CA PRO A 173 17.18 5.51 -12.75
C PRO A 173 18.11 6.61 -13.25
N VAL A 174 17.53 7.75 -13.62
CA VAL A 174 18.28 8.96 -13.96
C VAL A 174 18.23 9.90 -12.76
N TRP A 175 19.41 10.29 -12.29
CA TRP A 175 19.56 11.12 -11.09
C TRP A 175 19.95 12.55 -11.43
N LYS A 176 19.40 13.49 -10.68
CA LYS A 176 19.75 14.92 -10.77
C LYS A 176 19.77 15.52 -9.37
N ILE A 177 20.70 16.44 -9.13
CA ILE A 177 20.80 17.21 -7.88
C ILE A 177 20.69 18.70 -8.18
N GLU A 178 19.91 19.42 -7.36
CA GLU A 178 19.76 20.88 -7.42
C GLU A 178 19.70 21.47 -6.01
N PRO A 179 20.42 22.57 -5.69
CA PRO A 179 21.36 23.29 -6.56
C PRO A 179 22.66 22.51 -6.83
N THR A 180 23.57 23.06 -7.64
CA THR A 180 24.89 22.44 -7.87
C THR A 180 25.65 22.29 -6.55
N LEU A 181 26.31 21.15 -6.38
CA LEU A 181 27.12 20.90 -5.20
C LEU A 181 28.26 21.93 -5.07
N PRO A 182 28.73 22.20 -3.84
CA PRO A 182 29.89 23.04 -3.57
C PRO A 182 31.16 22.47 -4.23
N ASP A 183 32.15 23.34 -4.45
CA ASP A 183 33.43 22.95 -5.01
C ASP A 183 34.08 21.80 -4.23
N GLY A 184 34.53 20.79 -4.98
CA GLY A 184 35.19 19.60 -4.45
C GLY A 184 34.25 18.44 -4.09
N LEU A 185 32.93 18.68 -4.01
CA LEU A 185 31.93 17.62 -3.93
C LEU A 185 31.43 17.22 -5.33
N ILE A 186 31.25 15.91 -5.53
CA ILE A 186 30.86 15.30 -6.80
C ILE A 186 29.56 14.51 -6.58
N PHE A 187 28.66 14.60 -7.56
CA PHE A 187 27.46 13.79 -7.64
C PHE A 187 27.54 12.87 -8.86
N ASP A 188 27.53 11.56 -8.64
CA ASP A 188 27.50 10.56 -9.72
C ASP A 188 26.46 9.48 -9.45
N ASN A 189 25.50 9.35 -10.37
CA ASN A 189 24.43 8.34 -10.32
C ASN A 189 23.75 8.20 -8.94
N GLY A 190 23.45 9.33 -8.29
CA GLY A 190 22.86 9.36 -6.94
C GLY A 190 23.90 9.38 -5.81
N THR A 191 25.15 8.99 -6.03
CA THR A 191 26.16 8.99 -4.98
C THR A 191 26.81 10.36 -4.81
N ILE A 192 26.95 10.84 -3.57
CA ILE A 192 27.68 12.06 -3.23
C ILE A 192 29.00 11.69 -2.55
N PHE A 193 30.11 12.24 -3.03
CA PHE A 193 31.45 12.01 -2.48
C PHE A 193 32.40 13.16 -2.84
N GLY A 194 33.58 13.21 -2.21
CA GLY A 194 34.63 14.19 -2.51
C GLY A 194 35.12 14.97 -1.29
N ILE A 195 35.93 15.99 -1.56
CA ILE A 195 36.60 16.81 -0.54
C ILE A 195 36.11 18.25 -0.70
N PRO A 196 35.27 18.79 0.20
CA PRO A 196 34.77 20.16 0.08
C PRO A 196 35.90 21.16 0.29
N THR A 197 36.02 22.15 -0.60
CA THR A 197 37.08 23.17 -0.51
C THR A 197 36.62 24.50 0.08
N THR A 198 35.31 24.73 0.13
CA THR A 198 34.74 26.02 0.50
C THR A 198 33.72 25.85 1.62
N PRO A 199 33.82 26.63 2.73
CA PRO A 199 32.86 26.55 3.82
C PRO A 199 31.49 27.07 3.37
N GLN A 200 30.43 26.48 3.90
CA GLN A 200 29.05 26.87 3.61
C GLN A 200 28.12 26.63 4.80
N PRO A 201 27.08 27.47 4.98
CA PRO A 201 26.03 27.18 5.95
C PRO A 201 25.16 26.01 5.49
N LEU A 202 24.42 25.41 6.43
CA LEU A 202 23.48 24.32 6.17
C LEU A 202 22.54 24.66 5.00
N THR A 203 22.74 23.97 3.88
CA THR A 203 22.03 24.21 2.61
C THR A 203 21.29 22.95 2.20
N ILE A 204 20.06 23.10 1.70
CA ILE A 204 19.21 21.99 1.26
C ILE A 204 19.48 21.70 -0.22
N TYR A 205 19.78 20.45 -0.52
CA TYR A 205 19.94 19.91 -1.88
C TYR A 205 18.81 18.94 -2.17
N ASN A 206 18.07 19.22 -3.23
CA ASN A 206 16.99 18.37 -3.73
C ASN A 206 17.54 17.43 -4.79
N ILE A 207 17.39 16.13 -4.55
CA ILE A 207 17.84 15.07 -5.44
C ILE A 207 16.60 14.49 -6.08
N THR A 208 16.43 14.73 -7.37
CA THR A 208 15.34 14.16 -8.16
C THR A 208 15.82 12.91 -8.86
N VAL A 209 15.06 11.82 -8.69
CA VAL A 209 15.26 10.56 -9.42
C VAL A 209 14.07 10.36 -10.36
N ARG A 210 14.39 10.09 -11.63
CA ARG A 210 13.42 9.84 -12.70
C ARG A 210 13.54 8.40 -13.19
N GLY A 211 12.42 7.69 -13.21
CA GLY A 211 12.20 6.46 -13.98
C GLY A 211 11.11 6.69 -15.04
N GLU A 212 10.44 5.65 -15.53
CA GLU A 212 9.32 5.78 -16.49
C GLU A 212 8.05 6.45 -15.90
N LEU A 213 7.99 6.66 -14.58
CA LEU A 213 6.84 7.25 -13.88
C LEU A 213 7.23 8.52 -13.08
N VAL A 214 6.24 9.10 -12.38
CA VAL A 214 6.31 10.38 -11.66
C VAL A 214 7.64 10.56 -10.91
N PRO A 215 8.38 11.67 -11.12
CA PRO A 215 9.68 11.90 -10.49
C PRO A 215 9.57 11.92 -8.96
N PHE A 216 10.50 11.24 -8.29
CA PHE A 216 10.62 11.27 -6.84
C PHE A 216 11.70 12.28 -6.43
N THR A 217 11.48 13.05 -5.37
CA THR A 217 12.45 14.05 -4.88
C THR A 217 12.80 13.79 -3.42
N LEU A 218 14.09 13.78 -3.13
CA LEU A 218 14.68 13.64 -1.80
C LEU A 218 15.37 14.95 -1.42
N SER A 219 15.51 15.20 -0.13
CA SER A 219 16.29 16.34 0.36
C SER A 219 17.45 15.86 1.24
N VAL A 220 18.66 16.32 0.92
CA VAL A 220 19.87 16.16 1.73
C VAL A 220 20.35 17.56 2.12
N MET A 221 20.64 17.77 3.38
CA MET A 221 21.18 19.03 3.90
C MET A 221 22.68 18.88 4.11
N ILE A 222 23.47 19.85 3.64
CA ILE A 222 24.92 19.83 3.76
C ILE A 222 25.39 21.14 4.40
N GLU A 223 26.15 21.02 5.48
CA GLU A 223 26.88 22.09 6.14
C GLU A 223 28.38 21.80 6.04
N ILE A 224 29.19 22.80 5.69
CA ILE A 224 30.65 22.67 5.59
C ILE A 224 31.29 23.69 6.53
N LEU A 225 31.91 23.19 7.60
CA LEU A 225 32.58 23.98 8.64
C LEU A 225 33.95 24.46 8.14
N ALA A 226 34.28 25.71 8.46
CA ALA A 226 35.61 26.26 8.19
C ALA A 226 36.68 25.57 9.05
N VAL A 227 37.92 25.55 8.56
CA VAL A 227 39.07 25.09 9.35
C VAL A 227 39.23 26.05 10.55
N GLU A 228 39.21 25.52 11.77
CA GLU A 228 39.58 26.30 12.94
C GLU A 228 41.08 26.58 12.89
N ASP A 229 41.48 27.86 12.72
CA ASP A 229 42.86 28.27 12.92
C ASP A 229 43.20 28.08 14.41
N GLU A 230 44.17 27.21 14.71
CA GLU A 230 44.75 27.17 16.06
C GLU A 230 45.26 28.57 16.41
N MET A 231 44.70 29.19 17.45
CA MET A 231 45.19 30.49 17.93
C MET A 231 46.67 30.35 18.35
N VAL A 232 47.57 30.91 17.56
CA VAL A 232 48.98 31.05 17.92
C VAL A 232 49.06 32.09 19.04
N ILE A 233 49.18 31.65 20.29
CA ILE A 233 49.52 32.53 21.41
C ILE A 233 51.00 32.91 21.24
N GLU A 234 51.28 34.08 20.65
CA GLU A 234 52.61 34.67 20.73
C GLU A 234 52.90 35.10 22.17
N ASP A 235 53.98 34.56 22.75
CA ASP A 235 54.46 34.93 24.08
C ASP A 235 54.99 36.38 24.09
N GLN A 236 54.16 37.32 24.53
CA GLN A 236 54.49 38.75 24.63
C GLN A 236 55.46 39.08 25.80
N ARG A 237 56.03 38.08 26.50
CA ARG A 237 56.92 38.33 27.66
C ARG A 237 58.30 38.91 27.34
N ASN A 238 58.66 39.08 26.06
CA ASN A 238 59.96 39.65 25.67
C ASN A 238 59.97 41.16 25.40
N ALA A 239 58.84 41.86 25.52
CA ALA A 239 58.81 43.33 25.48
C ALA A 239 58.79 43.92 26.90
N SER A 240 59.94 43.86 27.59
CA SER A 240 60.09 44.54 28.87
C SER A 240 60.12 46.06 28.69
N GLN A 241 59.11 46.77 29.20
CA GLN A 241 59.32 48.08 29.84
C GLN A 241 58.97 47.96 31.33
N VAL A 242 60.00 47.60 32.10
CA VAL A 242 60.06 47.77 33.55
C VAL A 242 60.19 49.27 33.82
N ASN A 243 59.09 49.95 34.18
CA ASN A 243 58.97 51.26 34.87
C ASN A 243 57.81 52.15 34.37
N ALA A 244 56.58 51.61 34.27
CA ALA A 244 55.38 52.46 34.25
C ALA A 244 54.71 52.40 35.64
N PRO A 245 54.29 53.54 36.23
CA PRO A 245 53.49 53.51 37.44
C PRO A 245 52.15 52.79 37.18
N PRO A 246 51.53 52.17 38.20
CA PRO A 246 50.27 51.46 38.00
C PRO A 246 49.21 52.43 37.45
N PRO A 247 48.42 52.05 36.43
CA PRO A 247 47.29 52.87 35.99
C PRO A 247 46.29 53.01 37.14
N GLU A 248 45.83 54.23 37.40
CA GLU A 248 44.75 54.49 38.36
C GLU A 248 43.49 53.77 37.91
N THR A 249 42.94 52.94 38.80
CA THR A 249 41.64 52.30 38.61
C THR A 249 40.55 53.35 38.72
N VAL A 250 40.05 53.83 37.58
CA VAL A 250 38.78 54.56 37.51
C VAL A 250 37.67 53.51 37.41
N PHE A 251 36.95 53.28 38.50
CA PHE A 251 35.73 52.48 38.48
C PHE A 251 34.61 53.33 37.85
N PRO A 252 33.91 52.86 36.80
CA PRO A 252 32.67 53.51 36.37
C PRO A 252 31.63 53.37 37.49
N ASP A 253 30.93 54.48 37.76
CA ASP A 253 29.79 54.54 38.69
C ASP A 253 28.74 53.51 38.23
N PRO A 254 28.18 52.66 39.11
CA PRO A 254 27.17 51.72 38.69
C PRO A 254 25.92 52.48 38.24
N GLU A 255 25.58 52.39 36.95
CA GLU A 255 24.28 52.82 36.46
C GLU A 255 23.19 52.07 37.23
N GLU A 256 22.37 52.81 38.00
CA GLU A 256 21.16 52.27 38.64
C GLU A 256 20.19 51.77 37.56
N GLN A 257 20.33 50.52 37.12
CA GLN A 257 19.22 49.82 36.50
C GLN A 257 18.16 49.59 37.58
N ASN A 258 17.05 50.33 37.48
CA ASN A 258 15.81 50.06 38.19
C ASN A 258 15.22 48.73 37.72
N ILE A 259 15.71 47.62 38.28
CA ILE A 259 15.24 46.27 37.97
C ILE A 259 14.18 45.84 39.00
N ALA A 260 12.92 46.19 38.73
CA ALA A 260 11.72 45.73 39.44
C ALA A 260 11.34 44.25 39.13
N TYR A 261 12.32 43.39 38.86
CA TYR A 261 12.09 41.98 38.48
C TYR A 261 11.72 41.09 39.68
N TRP A 262 11.89 41.58 40.91
CA TRP A 262 11.46 40.90 42.15
C TRP A 262 9.97 41.11 42.49
N LEU A 263 9.28 42.04 41.82
CA LEU A 263 7.83 42.24 42.00
C LEU A 263 6.97 41.23 41.24
N CYS A 264 7.50 40.66 40.15
CA CYS A 264 6.77 39.74 39.28
C CYS A 264 6.38 38.41 39.98
N PRO A 265 7.27 37.76 40.77
CA PRO A 265 6.91 36.54 41.50
C PRO A 265 5.89 36.81 42.62
N LEU A 266 6.01 37.94 43.33
CA LEU A 266 5.09 38.33 44.40
C LEU A 266 3.68 38.60 43.86
N LEU A 267 3.56 39.28 42.72
CA LEU A 267 2.27 39.55 42.08
C LEU A 267 1.59 38.25 41.60
N LEU A 268 2.37 37.29 41.07
CA LEU A 268 1.87 35.98 40.65
C LEU A 268 1.33 35.17 41.84
N ILE A 269 2.03 35.18 42.97
CA ILE A 269 1.60 34.49 44.20
C ILE A 269 0.28 35.09 44.72
N ILE A 270 0.15 36.42 44.72
CA ILE A 270 -1.08 37.09 45.14
C ILE A 270 -2.25 36.74 44.21
N LEU A 271 -2.02 36.66 42.90
CA LEU A 271 -3.04 36.29 41.92
C LEU A 271 -3.51 34.83 42.10
N LEU A 272 -2.59 33.91 42.37
CA LEU A 272 -2.90 32.51 42.67
C LEU A 272 -3.69 32.37 43.99
N TRP A 273 -3.37 33.18 45.00
CA TRP A 273 -4.12 33.21 46.26
C TRP A 273 -5.54 33.74 46.10
N LEU A 274 -5.74 34.80 45.31
CA LEU A 274 -7.06 35.37 45.04
C LEU A 274 -7.94 34.40 44.25
N THR A 275 -7.39 33.73 43.24
CA THR A 275 -8.13 32.73 42.46
C THR A 275 -8.52 31.51 43.31
N ALA A 276 -7.65 31.04 44.20
CA ALA A 276 -7.97 29.98 45.15
C ALA A 276 -9.07 30.39 46.16
N MET A 277 -9.04 31.64 46.66
CA MET A 277 -10.12 32.15 47.52
C MET A 277 -11.46 32.19 46.79
N ILE A 278 -11.50 32.72 45.56
CA ILE A 278 -12.74 32.80 44.77
C ILE A 278 -13.28 31.39 44.48
N TYR A 279 -12.41 30.43 44.15
CA TYR A 279 -12.80 29.04 43.96
C TYR A 279 -13.42 28.42 45.21
N ASN A 280 -12.78 28.59 46.38
CA ASN A 280 -13.30 28.07 47.64
C ASN A 280 -14.61 28.73 48.07
N VAL A 281 -14.81 30.03 47.80
CA VAL A 281 -16.08 30.71 48.09
C VAL A 281 -17.20 30.21 47.18
N LYS A 282 -16.90 29.91 45.91
CA LYS A 282 -17.90 29.35 44.98
C LYS A 282 -18.34 27.95 45.42
N ASN A 283 -17.42 27.05 45.75
CA ASN A 283 -17.77 25.69 46.16
C ASN A 283 -18.48 25.66 47.53
N ARG A 284 -18.20 26.59 48.44
CA ARG A 284 -18.88 26.66 49.74
C ARG A 284 -20.35 27.10 49.65
N ASN A 285 -20.77 27.70 48.54
CA ASN A 285 -22.16 28.08 48.30
C ASN A 285 -22.97 26.95 47.64
N GLU A 286 -22.32 26.00 46.94
CA GLU A 286 -23.01 24.85 46.33
C GLU A 286 -23.33 23.75 47.36
N ASP A 287 -22.54 23.63 48.45
CA ASP A 287 -22.77 22.63 49.51
C ASP A 287 -23.84 23.05 50.55
N VAL A 288 -24.28 24.32 50.56
CA VAL A 288 -25.25 24.84 51.55
C VAL A 288 -26.70 24.82 51.04
N GLU A 289 -26.93 24.66 49.72
CA GLU A 289 -28.28 24.57 49.13
C GLU A 289 -28.85 23.14 49.04
N LEU A 290 -28.11 22.10 49.46
CA LEU A 290 -28.53 20.69 49.36
C LEU A 290 -28.92 20.02 50.69
N GLU A 291 -28.86 20.70 51.84
CA GLU A 291 -29.21 20.11 53.15
C GLU A 291 -30.54 20.59 53.78
N THR A 292 -31.44 21.21 53.01
CA THR A 292 -32.77 21.57 53.53
C THR A 292 -33.90 21.20 52.58
N GLU A 293 -34.39 19.96 52.66
CA GLU A 293 -35.85 19.66 52.65
C GLU A 293 -36.12 18.19 53.08
N PRO A 294 -37.18 17.93 53.88
CA PRO A 294 -37.42 16.63 54.51
C PRO A 294 -38.21 15.66 53.62
N GLU A 295 -37.81 14.39 53.65
CA GLU A 295 -38.43 13.27 52.93
C GLU A 295 -39.76 12.87 53.61
N VAL A 296 -40.89 13.04 52.89
CA VAL A 296 -42.23 12.60 53.29
C VAL A 296 -42.52 11.22 52.68
N GLU A 297 -42.82 10.32 53.61
CA GLU A 297 -43.42 8.99 53.61
C GLU A 297 -44.48 8.65 52.53
N ALA A 298 -44.40 7.43 51.97
CA ALA A 298 -45.52 6.52 51.61
C ALA A 298 -44.89 5.19 51.15
N LYS A 299 -44.96 4.03 51.83
CA LYS A 299 -46.06 3.20 52.35
C LYS A 299 -47.16 2.85 51.32
N GLU A 300 -47.04 1.60 50.86
CA GLU A 300 -48.07 0.55 50.63
C GLU A 300 -49.38 0.93 49.93
N GLU A 301 -49.61 0.38 48.73
CA GLU A 301 -50.45 -0.81 48.46
C GLU A 301 -50.33 -1.25 46.99
#